data_AF-A0A9E5ZFV8-F1
#
_entry.id   AF-A0A9E5ZFV8-F1
#
_cell.length_a   1.000
_cell.length_b   1.000
_cell.length_c   1.000
_cell.angle_alpha   90.00
_cell.angle_beta   90.00
_cell.angle_gamma   90.00
#
_symmetry.space_group_name_H-M   'P 1'
#
loop_
_entity.id
_entity.type
_entity.pdbx_description
1 polymer ?
#
loop_
_entity_poly.entity_id
_entity_poly.type
_entity_poly.pdbx_seq_one_letter_code
_entity_poly.pdbx_strand_id
1 'polypeptide(L)'
;VIWCGVCFLAFMLDKNLEHIDVYFYVMGGVLGLVLGATQSLARSTYSKLLPETEDHATYFSFYDVTEKIAIVLGMSVFGLLISITGSMQWSVLFLAIFFFVAFIVINTIRATKYVK
;
A
#
# COMPACT_ATOMS: atom_id res chain seq x y z
N VAL A 1 7.45 6.25 -2.01
CA VAL A 1 8.93 6.13 -1.97
C VAL A 1 9.38 4.94 -1.13
N ILE A 2 9.06 4.86 0.17
CA ILE A 2 9.46 3.72 1.03
C ILE A 2 9.01 2.37 0.44
N TRP A 3 7.75 2.27 -0.02
CA TRP A 3 7.22 1.08 -0.70
C TRP A 3 8.01 0.63 -1.93
N CYS A 4 8.50 1.56 -2.76
CA CYS A 4 9.31 1.21 -3.93
C CYS A 4 10.66 0.60 -3.51
N GLY A 5 11.27 1.12 -2.44
CA GLY A 5 12.50 0.56 -1.86
C GLY A 5 12.28 -0.84 -1.29
N VAL A 6 11.16 -1.07 -0.59
CA VAL A 6 10.83 -2.39 -0.06
C VAL A 6 10.54 -3.41 -1.16
N CYS A 7 9.82 -3.02 -2.23
CA CYS A 7 9.61 -3.89 -3.39
C CYS A 7 10.92 -4.24 -4.10
N PHE A 8 11.87 -3.30 -4.20
CA PHE A 8 13.19 -3.56 -4.78
C PHE A 8 14.01 -4.53 -3.93
N LEU A 9 14.01 -4.35 -2.60
CA LEU A 9 14.67 -5.28 -1.67
C LEU A 9 14.02 -6.67 -1.70
N ALA A 10 12.69 -6.75 -1.81
CA ALA A 10 11.97 -8.01 -1.95
C ALA A 10 12.28 -8.74 -3.26
N PHE A 11 12.53 -8.00 -4.35
CA PHE A 11 12.96 -8.59 -5.63
C PHE A 11 14.40 -9.11 -5.58
N MET A 12 15.29 -8.43 -4.85
CA MET A 12 16.68 -8.85 -4.64
C MET A 12 16.81 -10.05 -3.68
N LEU A 13 15.71 -10.45 -3.01
CA LEU A 13 15.69 -11.59 -2.11
C LEU A 13 15.71 -12.89 -2.92
N ASP A 14 16.88 -13.49 -3.08
CA ASP A 14 17.08 -14.77 -3.78
C ASP A 14 17.33 -15.91 -2.78
N LYS A 15 16.81 -17.10 -3.10
CA LYS A 15 16.90 -18.34 -2.30
C LYS A 15 18.33 -18.81 -2.01
N ASN A 16 19.31 -18.24 -2.70
CA ASN A 16 20.73 -18.62 -2.63
C ASN A 16 21.51 -17.87 -1.52
N LEU A 17 20.89 -16.95 -0.79
CA LEU A 17 21.52 -16.19 0.29
C LEU A 17 21.59 -17.02 1.60
N GLU A 18 22.75 -17.03 2.25
CA GLU A 18 23.07 -17.89 3.42
C GLU A 18 22.28 -17.57 4.72
N HIS A 19 21.43 -16.54 4.73
CA HIS A 19 20.58 -16.15 5.89
C HIS A 19 19.19 -15.65 5.50
N ILE A 20 18.55 -16.28 4.51
CA ILE A 20 17.30 -15.77 3.93
C ILE A 20 16.16 -15.58 4.94
N ASP A 21 16.09 -16.44 5.97
CA ASP A 21 15.04 -16.41 6.98
C ASP A 21 15.08 -15.08 7.76
N VAL A 22 16.28 -14.65 8.15
CA VAL A 22 16.49 -13.39 8.89
C VAL A 22 16.10 -12.20 8.03
N TYR A 23 16.50 -12.18 6.75
CA TYR A 23 16.11 -11.13 5.83
C TYR A 23 14.59 -11.09 5.61
N PHE A 24 13.94 -12.25 5.54
CA PHE A 24 12.49 -12.34 5.41
C PHE A 24 11.78 -11.79 6.65
N TYR A 25 12.21 -12.14 7.86
CA TYR A 25 11.63 -11.62 9.10
C TYR A 25 11.86 -10.11 9.27
N VAL A 26 13.07 -9.62 9.00
CA VAL A 26 13.38 -8.18 9.07
C VAL A 26 12.54 -7.41 8.06
N MET A 27 12.43 -7.91 6.83
CA MET A 27 11.59 -7.31 5.79
C MET A 27 10.11 -7.31 6.19
N GLY A 28 9.61 -8.40 6.76
CA GLY A 28 8.25 -8.48 7.30
C GLY A 28 8.00 -7.46 8.41
N GLY A 29 8.96 -7.26 9.32
CA GLY A 29 8.89 -6.24 10.35
C GLY A 29 8.81 -4.82 9.79
N VAL A 30 9.68 -4.49 8.82
CA VAL A 30 9.66 -3.19 8.14
C VAL A 30 8.34 -2.98 7.39
N LEU A 31 7.85 -4.00 6.68
CA LEU A 31 6.55 -3.96 5.99
C LEU A 31 5.40 -3.68 6.97
N GLY A 32 5.37 -4.38 8.11
CA GLY A 32 4.34 -4.19 9.13
C GLY A 32 4.33 -2.78 9.71
N LEU A 33 5.51 -2.22 10.00
CA LEU A 33 5.64 -0.83 10.48
C LEU A 33 5.14 0.19 9.46
N VAL A 34 5.54 0.02 8.18
CA VAL A 34 5.13 0.92 7.11
C VAL A 34 3.62 0.85 6.88
N LEU A 35 3.05 -0.35 6.84
CA LEU A 35 1.60 -0.56 6.70
C LEU A 35 0.81 0.16 7.79
N GLY A 36 1.19 -0.01 9.06
CA GLY A 36 0.55 0.66 10.20
C GLY A 36 0.66 2.19 10.14
N ALA A 37 1.83 2.71 9.73
CA ALA A 37 2.01 4.15 9.54
C ALA A 37 1.13 4.69 8.41
N THR A 38 1.08 4.05 7.24
CA THR A 38 0.23 4.50 6.12
C THR A 38 -1.25 4.42 6.45
N GLN A 39 -1.70 3.38 7.15
CA GLN A 39 -3.12 3.21 7.49
C GLN A 39 -3.60 4.30 8.47
N SER A 40 -2.80 4.64 9.47
CA SER A 40 -3.09 5.73 10.42
C SER A 40 -3.04 7.12 9.76
N LEU A 41 -2.07 7.35 8.87
CA LEU A 41 -1.97 8.57 8.06
C LEU A 41 -3.19 8.75 7.14
N ALA A 42 -3.64 7.69 6.46
CA ALA A 42 -4.78 7.77 5.56
C ALA A 42 -6.07 8.16 6.30
N ARG A 43 -6.34 7.52 7.45
CA ARG A 43 -7.51 7.84 8.28
C ARG A 43 -7.49 9.27 8.82
N SER A 44 -6.33 9.75 9.29
CA SER A 44 -6.19 11.11 9.83
C SER A 44 -6.18 12.20 8.75
N THR A 45 -5.71 11.88 7.55
CA THR A 45 -5.79 12.81 6.40
C THR A 45 -7.23 12.91 5.91
N TYR A 46 -7.93 11.78 5.79
CA TYR A 46 -9.34 11.75 5.43
C TYR A 46 -10.19 12.56 6.43
N SER A 47 -9.95 12.41 7.73
CA SER A 47 -10.70 13.13 8.76
C SER A 47 -10.52 14.65 8.68
N LYS A 48 -9.34 15.14 8.27
CA LYS A 48 -9.07 16.58 8.07
C LYS A 48 -9.66 17.15 6.78
N LEU A 49 -9.96 16.29 5.80
CA LEU A 49 -10.56 16.68 4.52
C LEU A 49 -12.09 16.75 4.57
N LEU A 50 -12.71 16.28 5.66
CA LEU A 50 -14.15 16.34 5.85
C LEU A 50 -14.58 17.80 6.12
N PRO A 51 -15.58 18.33 5.40
CA PRO A 51 -16.17 19.62 5.74
C PRO A 51 -16.86 19.56 7.11
N GLU A 52 -16.99 20.71 7.79
CA GLU A 52 -17.80 20.85 9.01
C GLU A 52 -19.29 20.67 8.66
N THR A 53 -19.75 19.43 8.56
CA THR A 53 -21.14 19.07 8.25
C THR A 53 -21.57 17.90 9.15
N GLU A 54 -22.85 17.88 9.53
CA GLU A 54 -23.42 17.06 10.61
C GLU A 54 -23.32 15.52 10.43
N ASP A 55 -22.95 15.02 9.24
CA ASP A 55 -22.92 13.59 8.90
C ASP A 55 -21.51 13.00 8.68
N HIS A 56 -20.59 13.22 9.62
CA HIS A 56 -19.24 12.64 9.56
C HIS A 56 -19.23 11.10 9.46
N ALA A 57 -20.22 10.42 10.05
CA ALA A 57 -20.31 8.96 10.07
C ALA A 57 -20.48 8.34 8.67
N THR A 58 -21.25 8.99 7.80
CA THR A 58 -21.54 8.49 6.45
C THR A 58 -20.28 8.51 5.57
N TYR A 59 -19.49 9.59 5.63
CA TYR A 59 -18.24 9.67 4.89
C TYR A 59 -17.19 8.66 5.36
N PHE A 60 -17.06 8.47 6.67
CA PHE A 60 -16.18 7.42 7.22
C PHE A 60 -16.63 6.02 6.79
N SER A 61 -17.93 5.76 6.70
CA SER A 61 -18.45 4.49 6.20
C SER A 61 -18.09 4.26 4.73
N PHE A 62 -18.14 5.29 3.87
CA PHE A 62 -17.71 5.16 2.47
C PHE A 62 -16.20 4.91 2.35
N TYR A 63 -15.39 5.55 3.19
CA TYR A 63 -13.96 5.29 3.23
C TYR A 63 -13.65 3.84 3.62
N ASP A 64 -14.29 3.31 4.67
CA ASP A 64 -14.09 1.91 5.13
C ASP A 64 -14.51 0.89 4.07
N VAL A 65 -15.62 1.14 3.36
CA VAL A 65 -16.05 0.30 2.23
C VAL A 65 -15.03 0.34 1.10
N THR A 66 -14.51 1.52 0.76
CA THR A 66 -13.50 1.69 -0.30
C THR A 66 -12.20 0.97 0.06
N GLU A 67 -11.75 1.07 1.32
CA GLU A 67 -10.57 0.35 1.83
C GLU A 67 -10.73 -1.16 1.67
N LYS A 68 -11.89 -1.71 2.08
CA LYS A 68 -12.18 -3.15 1.93
C LYS A 68 -12.22 -3.61 0.47
N ILE A 69 -12.83 -2.83 -0.42
CA ILE A 69 -12.86 -3.13 -1.85
C ILE A 69 -11.44 -3.13 -2.42
N ALA A 70 -10.61 -2.14 -2.05
CA ALA A 70 -9.22 -2.08 -2.47
C ALA A 70 -8.41 -3.31 -2.01
N ILE A 71 -8.62 -3.77 -0.77
CA ILE A 71 -7.98 -4.99 -0.24
C ILE A 71 -8.41 -6.23 -1.06
N VAL A 72 -9.71 -6.40 -1.31
CA VAL A 72 -10.23 -7.55 -2.07
C VAL A 72 -9.70 -7.56 -3.51
N LEU A 73 -9.69 -6.42 -4.19
CA LEU A 73 -9.16 -6.30 -5.56
C LEU A 73 -7.65 -6.54 -5.58
N GLY A 74 -6.90 -5.96 -4.64
CA GLY A 74 -5.45 -6.13 -4.53
C GLY A 74 -5.05 -7.58 -4.32
N MET A 75 -5.71 -8.28 -3.39
CA MET A 75 -5.47 -9.71 -3.15
C MET A 75 -5.83 -10.57 -4.36
N SER A 76 -6.94 -10.24 -5.05
CA SER A 76 -7.36 -10.95 -6.26
C SER A 76 -6.33 -10.85 -7.38
N VAL A 77 -5.82 -9.63 -7.64
CA VAL A 77 -4.78 -9.38 -8.65
C VAL A 77 -3.47 -10.07 -8.27
N PHE A 78 -3.06 -9.99 -7.00
CA PHE A 78 -1.85 -10.64 -6.52
C PHE A 78 -1.90 -12.16 -6.68
N GLY A 79 -3.03 -12.80 -6.30
CA GLY A 79 -3.24 -14.24 -6.48
C GLY A 79 -3.24 -14.66 -7.95
N LEU A 80 -3.88 -13.88 -8.82
CA LEU A 80 -3.91 -14.13 -10.26
C LEU A 80 -2.51 -14.04 -10.88
N LEU A 81 -1.71 -13.06 -10.48
CA LEU A 81 -0.32 -12.92 -10.93
C LEU A 81 0.55 -14.09 -10.48
N ILE A 82 0.40 -14.55 -9.24
CA ILE A 82 1.11 -15.75 -8.77
C ILE A 82 0.71 -16.97 -9.61
N SER A 83 -0.59 -17.12 -9.91
CA SER A 83 -1.08 -18.25 -10.73
C SER A 83 -0.54 -18.23 -12.16
N ILE A 84 -0.27 -17.06 -12.74
CA ILE A 84 0.25 -16.94 -14.11
C ILE A 84 1.78 -17.01 -14.14
N THR A 85 2.46 -16.28 -13.27
CA THR A 85 3.92 -16.14 -13.32
C THR A 85 4.65 -17.27 -12.57
N GLY A 86 3.97 -17.98 -11.67
CA GLY A 86 4.53 -19.10 -10.91
C GLY A 86 5.64 -18.72 -9.90
N SER A 87 5.96 -17.43 -9.78
CA SER A 87 6.98 -16.90 -8.87
C SER A 87 6.47 -15.65 -8.17
N MET A 88 6.65 -15.63 -6.85
CA MET A 88 6.18 -14.57 -5.97
C MET A 88 6.91 -13.24 -6.19
N GLN A 89 8.17 -13.27 -6.66
CA GLN A 89 9.01 -12.10 -6.90
C GLN A 89 8.42 -11.18 -7.99
N TRP A 90 7.95 -11.77 -9.09
CA TRP A 90 7.36 -11.03 -10.19
C TRP A 90 6.01 -10.42 -9.82
N SER A 91 5.22 -11.11 -9.00
CA SER A 91 3.96 -10.58 -8.46
C SER A 91 4.18 -9.37 -7.55
N VAL A 92 5.23 -9.40 -6.71
CA VAL A 92 5.61 -8.25 -5.86
C VAL A 92 6.08 -7.07 -6.71
N LEU A 93 6.82 -7.31 -7.79
CA LEU A 93 7.27 -6.26 -8.70
C LEU A 93 6.07 -5.59 -9.42
N PHE A 94 5.07 -6.36 -9.82
CA PHE A 94 3.85 -5.82 -10.40
C PHE A 94 3.05 -4.98 -9.39
N LEU A 95 3.02 -5.39 -8.12
CA LEU A 95 2.42 -4.59 -7.05
C LEU A 95 3.17 -3.26 -6.84
N ALA A 96 4.48 -3.24 -7.05
CA ALA A 96 5.26 -2.00 -7.02
C ALA A 96 4.79 -0.97 -8.07
N ILE A 97 4.34 -1.43 -9.24
CA ILE A 97 3.76 -0.59 -10.29
C ILE A 97 2.47 0.08 -9.79
N PHE A 98 1.59 -0.66 -9.11
CA PHE A 98 0.38 -0.10 -8.50
C PHE A 98 0.70 1.03 -7.51
N PHE A 99 1.70 0.82 -6.64
CA PHE A 99 2.15 1.87 -5.72
C PHE A 99 2.76 3.07 -6.44
N PHE A 100 3.47 2.86 -7.54
CA PHE A 100 4.04 3.93 -8.34
C PHE A 100 2.95 4.77 -9.03
N VAL A 101 1.93 4.13 -9.60
CA VAL A 101 0.75 4.79 -10.16
C VAL A 101 0.03 5.59 -9.08
N ALA A 102 -0.20 5.01 -7.89
CA ALA A 102 -0.82 5.69 -6.77
C ALA A 102 -0.03 6.94 -6.35
N PHE A 103 1.30 6.87 -6.33
CA PHE A 103 2.17 8.01 -6.03
C PHE A 103 2.04 9.14 -7.07
N ILE A 104 2.00 8.81 -8.36
CA ILE A 104 1.78 9.80 -9.43
C ILE A 104 0.41 10.47 -9.25
N VAL A 105 -0.65 9.69 -9.02
CA VAL A 105 -2.01 10.21 -8.84
C VAL A 105 -2.06 11.17 -7.67
N ILE A 106 -1.50 10.80 -6.50
CA ILE A 106 -1.46 11.67 -5.32
C ILE A 106 -0.67 12.96 -5.60
N ASN A 107 0.47 12.88 -6.29
CA ASN A 107 1.28 14.06 -6.63
C ASN A 107 0.59 14.97 -7.66
N THR A 108 -0.33 14.43 -8.46
CA THR A 108 -1.12 15.20 -9.43
C THR A 108 -2.27 15.97 -8.77
N ILE A 109 -2.71 15.54 -7.58
CA ILE A 109 -3.71 16.27 -6.79
C ILE A 109 -3.04 17.52 -6.21
N ARG A 110 -3.38 18.69 -6.77
CA ARG A 110 -2.93 19.99 -6.23
C ARG A 110 -3.48 20.17 -4.82
N ALA A 111 -2.61 20.56 -3.89
CA ALA A 111 -3.01 20.96 -2.54
C ALA A 111 -4.10 22.04 -2.63
N THR A 112 -5.33 21.70 -2.24
CA THR A 112 -6.42 22.65 -2.10
C THR A 112 -6.22 23.46 -0.83
N LYS A 113 -6.63 24.74 -0.90
CA LYS A 113 -6.39 25.87 0.03
C LYS A 113 -6.68 25.62 1.53
N TYR A 114 -7.26 24.47 1.89
CA TYR A 114 -7.64 24.07 3.25
C TYR A 114 -6.60 23.20 3.97
N VAL A 115 -5.54 22.76 3.30
CA VAL A 115 -4.43 22.01 3.91
C VAL A 115 -3.13 22.77 3.64
N LYS A 116 -2.61 23.42 4.69
CA LYS A 116 -1.20 23.88 4.75
C LYS A 116 -0.35 22.75 5.29
#